data_AF-A0A2G9UAK5-F1
#
_entry.id   AF-A0A2G9UAK5-F1
#
_cell.length_a   1.000
_cell.length_b   1.000
_cell.length_c   1.000
_cell.angle_alpha   90.00
_cell.angle_beta   90.00
_cell.angle_gamma   90.00
#
_symmetry.space_group_name_H-M   'P 1'
#
loop_
_entity.id
_entity.type
_entity.pdbx_description
1 polymer ?
#
loop_
_entity_poly.entity_id
_entity_poly.type
_entity_poly.pdbx_seq_one_letter_code
_entity_poly.pdbx_strand_id
1 'polypeptide(L)'
;MPRIDGSTLSVEEFREKYERPRIPCMITGLTDTWAAHENWKIDNLVQKYGNATFKCGESPEAKPVYLKFKYYAEYMRKNKDDSPLYIFDGKFGKRHATMDMLKDYKVPCYFRGNLFQVFGDYKRKPLFR
;
A
#
# COMPACT_ATOMS: atom_id res chain seq x y z
N MET A 1 -6.45 -2.08 -21.12
CA MET A 1 -6.28 -3.12 -20.07
C MET A 1 -7.68 -3.62 -19.66
N PRO A 2 -7.92 -4.94 -19.63
CA PRO A 2 -9.23 -5.50 -19.25
C PRO A 2 -9.59 -5.18 -17.80
N ARG A 3 -10.88 -4.99 -17.53
CA ARG A 3 -11.44 -4.82 -16.17
C ARG A 3 -12.28 -6.06 -15.84
N ILE A 4 -12.02 -6.65 -14.68
CA ILE A 4 -12.70 -7.84 -14.19
C ILE A 4 -13.35 -7.58 -12.84
N ASP A 5 -14.49 -8.22 -12.62
CA ASP A 5 -15.12 -8.29 -11.30
C ASP A 5 -14.48 -9.45 -10.52
N GLY A 6 -13.73 -9.11 -9.47
CA GLY A 6 -13.06 -10.09 -8.63
C GLY A 6 -14.01 -10.82 -7.68
N SER A 7 -15.24 -10.33 -7.51
CA SER A 7 -16.25 -11.02 -6.70
C SER A 7 -16.84 -12.25 -7.42
N THR A 8 -16.79 -12.26 -8.76
CA THR A 8 -17.36 -13.33 -9.59
C THR A 8 -16.32 -14.32 -10.11
N LEU A 9 -15.05 -13.93 -10.19
CA LEU A 9 -13.98 -14.74 -10.77
C LEU A 9 -13.28 -15.59 -9.69
N SER A 10 -13.18 -16.90 -9.92
CA SER A 10 -12.45 -17.79 -9.01
C SER A 10 -10.93 -17.52 -9.04
N VAL A 11 -10.20 -18.03 -8.03
CA VAL A 11 -8.74 -17.89 -7.96
C VAL A 11 -8.07 -18.65 -9.10
N GLU A 12 -8.61 -19.81 -9.45
CA GLU A 12 -8.13 -20.69 -10.52
C GLU A 12 -8.30 -20.02 -11.89
N GLU A 13 -9.47 -19.45 -12.16
CA GLU A 13 -9.69 -18.71 -13.41
C GLU A 13 -8.80 -17.46 -13.51
N PHE A 14 -8.62 -16.74 -12.39
CA PHE A 14 -7.70 -15.60 -12.35
C PHE A 14 -6.27 -16.04 -12.70
N ARG A 15 -5.83 -17.16 -12.14
CA ARG A 15 -4.51 -17.75 -12.41
C ARG A 15 -4.31 -18.11 -13.86
N GLU A 16 -5.29 -18.80 -14.44
CA GLU A 16 -5.20 -19.29 -15.82
C GLU A 16 -5.29 -18.17 -16.85
N LYS A 17 -6.17 -17.19 -16.64
CA LYS A 17 -6.46 -16.12 -17.60
C LYS A 17 -5.52 -14.92 -17.46
N TYR A 18 -4.95 -14.65 -16.28
CA TYR A 18 -4.18 -13.44 -16.01
C TYR A 18 -2.80 -13.68 -15.40
N GLU A 19 -2.71 -14.38 -14.26
CA GLU A 19 -1.43 -14.53 -13.54
C GLU A 19 -0.38 -15.33 -14.33
N ARG A 20 -0.73 -16.55 -14.75
CA ARG A 20 0.15 -17.47 -15.49
C ARG A 20 0.57 -16.90 -16.86
N PRO A 21 -0.33 -16.34 -17.70
CA PRO A 21 0.06 -15.75 -18.98
C PRO A 21 0.64 -14.33 -18.86
N ARG A 22 0.73 -13.77 -17.64
CA ARG A 22 1.29 -12.43 -17.35
C ARG A 22 0.51 -11.29 -18.03
N ILE A 23 -0.81 -11.41 -18.06
CA ILE A 23 -1.70 -10.42 -18.67
C ILE A 23 -2.16 -9.43 -17.59
N PRO A 24 -1.84 -8.12 -17.71
CA PRO A 24 -2.29 -7.13 -16.75
C PRO A 24 -3.81 -6.93 -16.83
N CYS A 25 -4.47 -6.77 -15.68
CA CYS A 25 -5.90 -6.50 -15.57
C CYS A 25 -6.21 -5.55 -14.40
N MET A 26 -7.37 -4.88 -14.46
CA MET A 26 -7.96 -4.10 -13.39
C MET A 26 -8.98 -4.95 -12.64
N ILE A 27 -8.80 -5.14 -11.34
CA ILE A 27 -9.69 -5.97 -10.52
C ILE A 27 -10.60 -5.08 -9.68
N THR A 28 -11.90 -5.32 -9.73
CA THR A 28 -12.94 -4.61 -8.98
C THR A 28 -13.62 -5.53 -7.96
N GLY A 29 -14.43 -5.00 -7.04
CA GLY A 29 -15.25 -5.78 -6.09
C GLY A 29 -14.52 -6.42 -4.89
N LEU A 30 -13.18 -6.44 -4.88
CA LEU A 30 -12.40 -7.10 -3.80
C LEU A 30 -12.14 -6.23 -2.57
N THR A 31 -12.42 -4.93 -2.66
CA THR A 31 -12.15 -3.96 -1.60
C THR A 31 -13.42 -3.43 -0.95
N ASP A 32 -14.61 -3.85 -1.40
CA ASP A 32 -15.90 -3.26 -0.99
C ASP A 32 -16.13 -3.33 0.53
N THR A 33 -15.57 -4.34 1.20
CA THR A 33 -15.69 -4.52 2.65
C THR A 33 -14.55 -3.87 3.45
N TRP A 34 -13.65 -3.10 2.84
CA TRP A 34 -12.50 -2.52 3.53
C TRP A 34 -12.93 -1.28 4.31
N ALA A 35 -12.63 -1.24 5.61
CA ALA A 35 -12.87 -0.05 6.43
C ALA A 35 -12.03 1.15 5.95
N ALA A 36 -10.96 0.91 5.16
CA ALA A 36 -10.14 1.93 4.54
C ALA A 36 -10.95 2.97 3.74
N HIS A 37 -12.08 2.59 3.11
CA HIS A 37 -12.93 3.54 2.38
C HIS A 37 -13.44 4.69 3.25
N GLU A 38 -13.66 4.43 4.54
CA GLU A 38 -14.09 5.43 5.52
C GLU A 38 -12.92 5.97 6.33
N ASN A 39 -12.03 5.10 6.80
CA ASN A 39 -10.96 5.47 7.73
C ASN A 39 -9.82 6.24 7.05
N TRP A 40 -9.57 6.02 5.75
CA TRP A 40 -8.43 6.62 5.04
C TRP A 40 -8.80 7.91 4.31
N LYS A 41 -9.78 8.65 4.82
CA LYS A 41 -10.02 10.05 4.47
C LYS A 41 -8.93 10.92 5.10
N ILE A 42 -8.48 11.96 4.39
CA ILE A 42 -7.33 12.78 4.84
C ILE A 42 -7.54 13.33 6.25
N ASP A 43 -8.72 13.85 6.58
CA ASP A 43 -8.97 14.42 7.91
C ASP A 43 -8.96 13.35 9.02
N ASN A 44 -9.49 12.15 8.75
CA ASN A 44 -9.43 11.01 9.67
C ASN A 44 -7.98 10.56 9.90
N LEU A 45 -7.18 10.51 8.83
CA LEU A 45 -5.76 10.18 8.91
C LEU A 45 -4.96 11.24 9.66
N VAL A 46 -5.26 12.54 9.49
CA VAL A 46 -4.62 13.62 10.26
C VAL A 46 -5.00 13.51 11.75
N GLN A 47 -6.27 13.28 12.06
CA GLN A 47 -6.73 13.14 13.44
C GLN A 47 -6.06 11.97 14.15
N LYS A 48 -5.98 10.81 13.49
CA LYS A 48 -5.48 9.57 14.10
C LYS A 48 -3.96 9.42 14.03
N TYR A 49 -3.36 9.77 12.90
CA TYR A 49 -1.94 9.53 12.60
C TYR A 49 -1.12 10.81 12.42
N GLY A 50 -1.67 11.99 12.72
CA GLY A 50 -1.03 13.28 12.47
C GLY A 50 0.38 13.41 13.06
N ASN A 51 0.64 12.83 14.24
CA ASN A 51 1.97 12.83 14.88
C ASN A 51 2.85 11.62 14.50
N ALA A 52 2.31 10.61 13.82
CA ALA A 52 3.08 9.49 13.32
C ALA A 52 3.88 9.90 12.08
N THR A 53 5.05 9.30 11.90
CA THR A 53 5.94 9.59 10.78
C THR A 53 5.84 8.56 9.67
N PHE A 54 5.82 9.03 8.42
CA PHE A 54 5.79 8.20 7.22
C PHE A 54 6.98 8.52 6.33
N LYS A 55 7.56 7.50 5.71
CA LYS A 55 8.64 7.67 4.73
C LYS A 55 8.09 8.38 3.50
N CYS A 56 8.74 9.47 3.07
CA CYS A 56 8.33 10.25 1.90
C CYS A 56 9.47 10.55 0.92
N GLY A 57 10.63 9.92 1.11
CA GLY A 57 11.79 10.10 0.24
C GLY A 57 13.01 9.33 0.74
N GLU A 58 14.13 9.54 0.06
CA GLU A 58 15.46 9.06 0.42
C GLU A 58 16.48 10.19 0.21
N SER A 59 17.48 10.28 1.09
CA SER A 59 18.61 11.19 0.91
C SER A 59 19.57 10.67 -0.16
N PRO A 60 20.54 11.48 -0.62
CA PRO A 60 21.59 11.03 -1.54
C PRO A 60 22.37 9.80 -1.04
N GLU A 61 22.47 9.60 0.27
CA GLU A 61 23.11 8.44 0.91
C GLU A 61 22.12 7.25 1.11
N ALA A 62 21.00 7.24 0.39
CA ALA A 62 19.93 6.25 0.49
C ALA A 62 19.32 6.10 1.89
N LYS A 63 19.39 7.16 2.72
CA LYS A 63 18.77 7.16 4.05
C LYS A 63 17.30 7.56 3.91
N PRO A 64 16.35 6.84 4.53
CA PRO A 64 14.94 7.17 4.44
C PRO A 64 14.64 8.53 5.10
N VAL A 65 13.91 9.38 4.38
CA VAL A 65 13.40 10.66 4.88
C VAL A 65 11.97 10.47 5.36
N TYR A 66 11.67 10.98 6.56
CA TYR A 66 10.36 10.85 7.20
C TYR A 66 9.75 12.21 7.53
N LEU A 67 8.43 12.30 7.39
CA LEU A 67 7.64 13.45 7.84
C LEU A 67 6.47 12.98 8.71
N LYS A 68 6.08 13.81 9.68
CA LYS A 68 4.81 13.61 10.40
C LYS A 68 3.65 13.79 9.43
N PHE A 69 2.63 12.94 9.54
CA PHE A 69 1.51 12.96 8.59
C PHE A 69 0.79 14.32 8.54
N LYS A 70 0.67 15.03 9.68
CA LYS A 70 0.06 16.37 9.71
C LYS A 70 0.78 17.37 8.81
N TYR A 71 2.11 17.35 8.76
CA TYR A 71 2.88 18.23 7.89
C TYR A 71 2.79 17.80 6.42
N TYR A 72 2.72 16.48 6.17
CA TYR A 72 2.48 15.99 4.81
C TYR A 72 1.10 16.39 4.29
N ALA A 73 0.05 16.32 5.12
CA ALA A 73 -1.29 16.75 4.75
C ALA A 73 -1.36 18.27 4.50
N GLU A 74 -0.65 19.09 5.28
CA GLU A 74 -0.50 20.52 5.01
C GLU A 74 0.24 20.80 3.70
N TYR A 75 1.33 20.06 3.44
CA TYR A 75 2.07 20.11 2.19
C TYR A 75 1.16 19.79 1.00
N MET A 76 0.44 18.66 1.03
CA MET A 76 -0.49 18.26 -0.03
C MET A 76 -1.51 19.36 -0.38
N ARG A 77 -2.02 20.10 0.60
CA ARG A 77 -3.02 21.16 0.40
C ARG A 77 -2.45 22.43 -0.27
N LYS A 78 -1.15 22.69 -0.11
CA LYS A 78 -0.51 23.96 -0.53
C LYS A 78 0.49 23.80 -1.67
N ASN A 79 0.92 22.57 -1.94
CA ASN A 79 2.02 22.26 -2.84
C ASN A 79 1.77 22.72 -4.29
N LYS A 80 2.83 23.17 -4.97
CA LYS A 80 2.89 23.47 -6.40
C LYS A 80 4.13 22.88 -7.10
N ASP A 81 4.84 21.98 -6.44
CA ASP A 81 6.05 21.35 -6.97
C ASP A 81 5.72 20.54 -8.25
N ASP A 82 6.63 20.59 -9.23
CA ASP A 82 6.52 19.79 -10.47
C ASP A 82 6.54 18.28 -10.17
N SER A 83 7.31 17.88 -9.16
CA SER A 83 7.42 16.50 -8.67
C SER A 83 7.25 16.50 -7.14
N PRO A 84 6.01 16.37 -6.64
CA PRO A 84 5.75 16.48 -5.21
C PRO A 84 6.37 15.35 -4.36
N LEU A 85 6.55 15.60 -3.06
CA LEU A 85 6.88 14.56 -2.09
C LEU A 85 5.80 13.48 -2.06
N TYR A 86 6.23 12.21 -2.00
CA TYR A 86 5.32 11.07 -2.07
C TYR A 86 5.54 10.11 -0.91
N ILE A 87 4.50 9.88 -0.09
CA ILE A 87 4.56 8.87 0.97
C ILE A 87 4.68 7.48 0.33
N PHE A 88 5.77 6.80 0.62
CA PHE A 88 6.01 5.41 0.22
C PHE A 88 6.67 4.64 1.36
N ASP A 89 5.83 4.07 2.24
CA ASP A 89 6.28 3.50 3.51
C ASP A 89 6.05 1.99 3.60
N GLY A 90 7.11 1.21 3.44
CA GLY A 90 7.06 -0.25 3.57
C GLY A 90 7.07 -0.78 5.01
N LYS A 91 7.11 0.07 6.03
CA LYS A 91 7.27 -0.30 7.45
C LYS A 91 6.08 0.11 8.33
N PHE A 92 5.03 0.72 7.78
CA PHE A 92 3.86 1.18 8.55
C PHE A 92 3.22 0.08 9.42
N GLY A 93 3.10 -1.14 8.88
CA GLY A 93 2.54 -2.29 9.61
C GLY A 93 3.39 -2.83 10.76
N LYS A 94 4.62 -2.31 10.97
CA LYS A 94 5.56 -2.77 12.01
C LYS A 94 5.76 -1.77 13.15
N ARG A 95 5.26 -0.53 13.01
CA ARG A 95 5.45 0.52 14.01
C ARG A 95 4.20 0.63 14.87
N HIS A 96 4.36 0.73 16.19
CA HIS A 96 3.25 0.82 17.14
C HIS A 96 2.24 1.92 16.78
N ALA A 97 2.71 3.09 16.35
CA ALA A 97 1.86 4.23 16.01
C ALA A 97 1.01 4.06 14.73
N THR A 98 1.30 3.07 13.88
CA THR A 98 0.64 2.91 12.56
C THR A 98 0.23 1.47 12.26
N MET A 99 0.55 0.50 13.12
CA MET A 99 0.29 -0.91 12.86
C MET A 99 -1.20 -1.26 12.77
N ASP A 100 -2.06 -0.44 13.39
CA ASP A 100 -3.51 -0.65 13.38
C ASP A 100 -4.14 -0.30 12.02
N MET A 101 -3.44 0.41 11.12
CA MET A 101 -3.85 0.58 9.71
C MET A 101 -4.00 -0.77 8.99
N LEU A 102 -3.33 -1.83 9.47
CA LEU A 102 -3.50 -3.18 8.95
C LEU A 102 -4.90 -3.76 9.21
N LYS A 103 -5.69 -3.15 10.10
CA LYS A 103 -7.08 -3.56 10.37
C LYS A 103 -8.06 -3.04 9.30
N ASP A 104 -7.64 -2.05 8.51
CA ASP A 104 -8.53 -1.36 7.57
C ASP A 104 -8.65 -2.07 6.21
N TYR A 105 -7.81 -3.07 5.94
CA TYR A 105 -7.82 -3.85 4.71
C TYR A 105 -7.47 -5.32 4.96
N LYS A 106 -7.75 -6.16 3.94
CA LYS A 106 -7.37 -7.58 3.93
C LYS A 106 -6.72 -7.93 2.61
N VAL A 107 -5.74 -8.84 2.61
CA VAL A 107 -5.14 -9.32 1.36
C VAL A 107 -6.20 -10.06 0.54
N PRO A 108 -6.49 -9.63 -0.71
CA PRO A 108 -7.46 -10.31 -1.58
C PRO A 108 -7.07 -11.76 -1.85
N CYS A 109 -8.06 -12.63 -2.08
CA CYS A 109 -7.88 -14.07 -2.24
C CYS A 109 -6.81 -14.45 -3.28
N TYR A 110 -6.73 -13.70 -4.39
CA TYR A 110 -5.75 -13.91 -5.46
C TYR A 110 -4.29 -13.76 -5.00
N PHE A 111 -4.02 -12.95 -3.97
CA PHE A 111 -2.67 -12.55 -3.57
C PHE A 111 -2.24 -13.09 -2.20
N ARG A 112 -3.00 -14.05 -1.64
CA ARG A 112 -2.67 -14.65 -0.32
C ARG A 112 -1.44 -15.55 -0.37
N GLY A 113 -1.13 -16.12 -1.54
CA GLY A 113 0.08 -16.92 -1.75
C GLY A 113 1.32 -16.04 -1.69
N ASN A 114 2.00 -16.02 -0.55
CA ASN A 114 3.23 -15.26 -0.37
C ASN A 114 4.45 -16.20 -0.27
N LEU A 115 5.01 -16.57 -1.43
CA LEU A 115 6.18 -17.44 -1.50
C LEU A 115 7.42 -16.87 -0.79
N PHE A 116 7.47 -15.55 -0.53
CA PHE A 116 8.58 -14.98 0.23
C PHE A 116 8.63 -15.46 1.70
N GLN A 117 7.51 -15.96 2.24
CA GLN A 117 7.48 -16.52 3.60
C GLN A 117 8.36 -17.78 3.73
N VAL A 118 8.57 -18.51 2.63
CA VAL A 118 9.42 -19.72 2.62
C VAL A 118 10.88 -19.36 2.92
N PHE A 119 11.31 -18.13 2.65
CA PHE A 119 12.67 -17.68 2.96
C PHE A 119 12.87 -17.27 4.43
N GLY A 120 11.85 -17.37 5.30
CA GLY A 120 11.96 -17.07 6.72
C GLY A 120 12.45 -15.64 7.00
N ASP A 121 13.53 -15.53 7.79
CA ASP A 121 14.17 -14.26 8.14
C ASP A 121 15.11 -13.69 7.05
N TYR A 122 15.16 -14.27 5.85
CA TYR A 122 15.96 -13.73 4.76
C TYR A 122 15.38 -12.38 4.30
N LYS A 123 15.96 -11.29 4.79
CA LYS A 123 15.40 -9.91 4.69
C LYS A 123 15.61 -9.23 3.34
N ARG A 124 16.36 -9.84 2.42
CA ARG A 124 16.60 -9.25 1.10
C ARG A 124 15.46 -9.59 0.16
N LYS A 125 14.49 -8.68 0.07
CA LYS A 125 13.66 -8.59 -1.14
C LYS A 125 14.61 -8.32 -2.33
N PRO A 126 14.38 -8.93 -3.51
CA PRO A 126 15.13 -8.58 -4.71
C PRO A 126 15.13 -7.06 -4.89
N LEU A 127 16.28 -6.49 -5.24
CA LEU A 127 16.34 -5.09 -5.63
C LEU A 127 15.43 -4.93 -6.86
N PHE A 128 14.42 -4.07 -6.77
CA PHE A 128 13.63 -3.69 -7.93
C PHE A 128 14.59 -3.00 -8.91
N ARG A 129 14.79 -3.60 -10.08
CA ARG A 129 15.45 -2.99 -11.24
C ARG A 129 14.38 -2.63 -12.25
#